data_AF-Q4SZG6-F1
#
_entry.id   AF-Q4SZG6-F1
#
_cell.length_a   1.000
_cell.length_b   1.000
_cell.length_c   1.000
_cell.angle_alpha   90.00
_cell.angle_beta   90.00
_cell.angle_gamma   90.00
#
_symmetry.space_group_name_H-M   'P 1'
#
loop_
_entity.id
_entity.type
_entity.pdbx_description
1 polymer ?
#
loop_
_entity_poly.entity_id
_entity_poly.type
_entity_poly.pdbx_seq_one_letter_code
_entity_poly.pdbx_strand_id
1 'polypeptide(L)'
;MGKDQELLQAVKTEDLLTAQRLLQRPRPGKAKLLGAAKRVNVNIQDADGLAPLHHAALSGNKELISLLLEAQATVDIKDHKGEDRTR
;
A
#
# COMPACT_ATOMS: atom_id res chain seq x y z
N MET A 1 -15.86 -6.90 4.32
CA MET A 1 -14.41 -6.64 4.28
C MET A 1 -14.18 -5.51 3.30
N GLY A 2 -13.53 -4.42 3.72
CA GLY A 2 -13.25 -3.28 2.83
C GLY A 2 -12.19 -3.63 1.78
N LYS A 3 -12.24 -2.98 0.60
CA LYS A 3 -11.24 -3.18 -0.47
C LYS A 3 -9.83 -2.79 -0.03
N ASP A 4 -9.76 -1.88 0.92
CA ASP A 4 -8.59 -1.52 1.69
C ASP A 4 -7.98 -2.76 2.37
N GLN A 5 -8.66 -3.41 3.32
CA GLN A 5 -8.15 -4.63 3.95
C GLN A 5 -7.78 -5.74 2.96
N GLU A 6 -8.53 -5.87 1.86
CA GLU A 6 -8.23 -6.81 0.78
C GLU A 6 -6.87 -6.51 0.12
N LEU A 7 -6.52 -5.23 -0.07
CA LEU A 7 -5.21 -4.83 -0.57
C LEU A 7 -4.10 -5.22 0.40
N LEU A 8 -4.23 -4.87 1.68
CA LEU A 8 -3.23 -5.23 2.68
C LEU A 8 -3.02 -6.74 2.75
N GLN A 9 -4.11 -7.51 2.70
CA GLN A 9 -4.03 -8.96 2.70
C GLN A 9 -3.32 -9.48 1.44
N ALA A 10 -3.64 -8.95 0.26
CA ALA A 10 -2.96 -9.29 -0.97
C ALA A 10 -1.44 -9.01 -0.89
N VAL A 11 -1.04 -7.87 -0.32
CA VAL A 11 0.39 -7.55 -0.14
C VAL A 11 1.05 -8.49 0.87
N LYS A 12 0.37 -8.82 1.98
CA LYS A 12 0.86 -9.79 2.98
C LYS A 12 1.05 -11.19 2.41
N THR A 13 0.21 -11.60 1.47
CA THR A 13 0.32 -12.88 0.78
C THR A 13 1.16 -12.80 -0.50
N GLU A 14 1.81 -11.67 -0.76
CA GLU A 14 2.58 -11.38 -1.98
C GLU A 14 1.79 -11.57 -3.30
N ASP A 15 0.46 -11.44 -3.21
CA ASP A 15 -0.44 -11.54 -4.36
C ASP A 15 -0.44 -10.24 -5.16
N LEU A 16 0.56 -10.17 -6.05
CA LEU A 16 0.72 -9.07 -6.99
C LEU A 16 -0.51 -8.92 -7.91
N LEU A 17 -1.17 -10.02 -8.30
CA LEU A 17 -2.28 -9.96 -9.25
C LEU A 17 -3.49 -9.28 -8.62
N THR A 18 -3.81 -9.64 -7.37
CA THR A 18 -4.89 -9.02 -6.60
C THR A 18 -4.55 -7.57 -6.26
N ALA A 19 -3.33 -7.29 -5.80
CA ALA A 19 -2.88 -5.94 -5.54
C ALA A 19 -2.94 -5.07 -6.80
N GLN A 20 -2.46 -5.59 -7.94
CA GLN A 20 -2.60 -4.93 -9.24
C GLN A 20 -4.06 -4.70 -9.53
N ARG A 21 -4.92 -5.70 -9.50
CA ARG A 21 -6.35 -5.55 -9.84
C ARG A 21 -7.07 -4.50 -8.99
N LEU A 22 -6.71 -4.38 -7.71
CA LEU A 22 -7.25 -3.37 -6.80
C LEU A 22 -6.70 -1.95 -7.10
N LEU A 23 -5.44 -1.86 -7.57
CA LEU A 23 -4.75 -0.62 -7.88
C LEU A 23 -4.76 -0.23 -9.36
N GLN A 24 -5.18 -1.12 -10.26
CA GLN A 24 -5.13 -0.97 -11.72
C GLN A 24 -6.04 0.19 -12.11
N ARG A 25 -5.43 1.36 -12.17
CA ARG A 25 -5.86 2.49 -12.97
C ARG A 25 -5.03 2.43 -14.26
N PRO A 26 -5.63 2.64 -15.44
CA PRO A 26 -4.82 2.85 -16.63
C PRO A 26 -4.00 4.12 -16.40
N ARG A 27 -2.67 4.00 -16.36
CA ARG A 27 -1.79 5.15 -16.52
C ARG A 27 -1.18 5.13 -17.90
N PRO A 28 -1.25 6.28 -18.57
CA PRO A 28 -0.01 6.84 -19.08
C PRO A 28 0.13 8.30 -18.63
N GLY A 29 1.31 8.65 -18.12
CA GLY A 29 1.79 10.03 -18.11
C GLY A 29 1.32 10.93 -16.96
N LYS A 30 2.17 11.02 -15.92
CA LYS A 30 2.62 12.23 -15.20
C LYS A 30 1.67 13.37 -14.76
N ALA A 31 0.35 13.33 -14.95
CA ALA A 31 -0.49 14.49 -14.64
C ALA A 31 -1.25 14.36 -13.31
N LYS A 32 -0.84 15.22 -12.38
CA LYS A 32 -1.58 15.75 -11.22
C LYS A 32 -3.06 16.01 -11.56
N LEU A 33 -3.98 15.07 -11.35
CA LEU A 33 -5.43 15.35 -11.37
C LEU A 33 -6.23 14.49 -10.38
N LEU A 34 -6.93 15.22 -9.52
CA LEU A 34 -7.97 14.78 -8.59
C LEU A 34 -9.13 14.12 -9.37
N GLY A 35 -9.67 13.01 -8.86
CA GLY A 35 -10.85 12.37 -9.44
C GLY A 35 -11.25 11.13 -8.65
N ALA A 36 -12.39 11.21 -7.97
CA ALA A 36 -12.95 10.28 -7.01
C ALA A 36 -13.39 8.93 -7.62
N ALA A 37 -12.45 8.15 -8.16
CA ALA A 37 -12.65 6.70 -8.23
C ALA A 37 -12.50 6.16 -6.80
N LYS A 38 -13.44 5.34 -6.31
CA LYS A 38 -13.38 4.65 -5.00
C LYS A 38 -11.93 4.28 -4.65
N ARG A 39 -11.26 5.14 -3.87
CA ARG A 39 -9.82 5.03 -3.62
C ARG A 39 -9.66 3.90 -2.61
N VAL A 40 -9.05 2.80 -3.03
CA VAL A 40 -8.49 1.85 -2.09
C VAL A 40 -7.49 2.62 -1.25
N ASN A 41 -7.67 2.61 0.07
CA ASN A 41 -6.75 3.30 0.95
C ASN A 41 -5.44 2.49 1.00
N VAL A 42 -4.41 2.97 0.32
CA VAL A 42 -3.08 2.34 0.29
C VAL A 42 -2.28 2.56 1.57
N ASN A 43 -2.74 3.47 2.43
CA ASN A 43 -2.12 3.85 3.70
C ASN A 43 -2.81 3.19 4.90
N ILE A 44 -3.60 2.14 4.69
CA ILE A 44 -4.14 1.37 5.81
C ILE A 44 -3.01 0.76 6.62
N GLN A 45 -3.23 0.63 7.91
CA GLN A 45 -2.33 -0.08 8.80
C GLN A 45 -3.02 -1.34 9.31
N ASP A 46 -2.24 -2.40 9.50
CA ASP A 46 -2.70 -3.58 10.21
C ASP A 46 -2.68 -3.37 11.73
N ALA A 47 -2.95 -4.45 12.49
CA ALA A 47 -2.93 -4.41 13.95
C ALA A 47 -1.56 -4.04 14.53
N ASP A 48 -0.48 -4.27 13.79
CA ASP A 48 0.90 -3.93 14.15
C ASP A 48 1.27 -2.49 13.74
N GLY A 49 0.33 -1.74 13.15
CA GLY A 49 0.61 -0.41 12.61
C GLY A 49 1.33 -0.45 11.26
N LEU A 50 1.44 -1.61 10.62
CA LEU A 50 2.19 -1.76 9.38
C LEU A 50 1.31 -1.48 8.17
N ALA A 51 1.80 -0.60 7.29
CA ALA A 51 1.19 -0.33 6.01
C ALA A 51 1.50 -1.43 4.98
N PRO A 52 0.70 -1.57 3.90
CA PRO A 52 1.01 -2.44 2.78
C PRO A 52 2.44 -2.24 2.27
N LEU A 53 2.92 -0.98 2.24
CA LEU A 53 4.28 -0.69 1.80
C LEU A 53 5.36 -1.28 2.73
N HIS A 54 5.11 -1.36 4.04
CA HIS A 54 6.02 -2.04 4.98
C HIS A 54 6.09 -3.53 4.67
N HIS A 55 4.94 -4.18 4.46
CA HIS A 55 4.90 -5.59 4.09
C HIS A 55 5.60 -5.87 2.76
N ALA A 56 5.37 -5.03 1.74
CA ALA A 56 6.07 -5.13 0.46
C ALA A 56 7.59 -4.92 0.60
N ALA A 57 8.02 -4.00 1.47
CA ALA A 57 9.43 -3.76 1.78
C ALA A 57 10.07 -4.93 2.55
N LEU A 58 9.35 -5.53 3.51
CA LEU A 58 9.79 -6.70 4.28
C LEU A 58 9.95 -7.93 3.39
N SER A 59 9.02 -8.11 2.45
CA SER A 59 9.08 -9.13 1.38
C SER A 59 10.25 -8.89 0.41
N GLY A 60 10.71 -7.64 0.27
CA GLY A 60 11.71 -7.26 -0.74
C GLY A 60 11.15 -7.25 -2.17
N ASN A 61 9.83 -7.32 -2.32
CA ASN A 61 9.17 -7.39 -3.61
C ASN A 61 9.06 -6.01 -4.25
N LYS A 62 10.05 -5.72 -5.11
CA LYS A 62 10.16 -4.43 -5.84
C LYS A 62 8.96 -4.14 -6.72
N GLU A 63 8.27 -5.15 -7.26
CA GLU A 63 7.08 -4.95 -8.08
C GLU A 63 5.92 -4.42 -7.24
N LEU A 64 5.67 -5.04 -6.09
CA LEU A 64 4.66 -4.57 -5.14
C LEU A 64 4.99 -3.16 -4.61
N ILE A 65 6.25 -2.90 -4.29
CA ILE A 65 6.71 -1.57 -3.87
C ILE A 65 6.45 -0.55 -4.98
N SER A 66 6.84 -0.85 -6.21
CA SER A 66 6.62 0.04 -7.36
C SER A 66 5.14 0.32 -7.57
N LEU A 67 4.29 -0.71 -7.49
CA LEU A 67 2.85 -0.59 -7.65
C LEU A 67 2.20 0.29 -6.56
N LEU A 68 2.61 0.11 -5.30
CA LEU A 68 2.12 0.92 -4.17
C LEU A 68 2.61 2.37 -4.26
N LEU A 69 3.88 2.58 -4.63
CA LEU A 69 4.44 3.90 -4.87
C LEU A 69 3.76 4.61 -6.04
N GLU A 70 3.49 3.87 -7.12
CA GLU A 70 2.68 4.37 -8.22
C GLU A 70 1.35 4.83 -7.66
N ALA A 71 0.63 3.98 -6.93
CA ALA A 71 -0.63 4.30 -6.27
C ALA A 71 -0.57 5.43 -5.22
N GLN A 72 0.57 6.11 -5.09
CA GLN A 72 0.77 7.30 -4.27
C GLN A 72 0.69 6.96 -2.76
N ALA A 73 1.14 5.75 -2.39
CA ALA A 73 1.28 5.33 -1.01
C ALA A 73 2.27 6.22 -0.26
N THR A 74 1.93 6.56 0.98
CA THR A 74 2.76 7.33 1.88
C THR A 74 3.88 6.44 2.41
N VAL A 75 5.12 6.85 2.14
CA VAL A 75 6.34 6.16 2.60
C VAL A 75 6.68 6.46 4.06
N ASP A 76 6.16 7.56 4.60
CA ASP A 76 6.47 8.09 5.93
C ASP A 76 5.50 7.60 7.02
N ILE A 77 4.79 6.50 6.77
CA ILE A 77 3.86 5.94 7.76
C ILE A 77 4.71 5.36 8.90
N LYS A 78 4.58 5.91 10.10
CA LYS A 78 5.22 5.33 11.28
C LYS A 78 4.48 4.08 11.69
N ASP A 79 5.21 2.98 11.80
CA ASP A 79 4.71 1.76 12.41
C ASP A 79 4.70 1.88 13.94
N HIS A 80 3.84 1.11 14.62
CA HIS A 80 3.76 1.16 16.08
C HIS A 80 5.05 0.68 16.76
N LYS A 81 5.92 -0.07 16.06
CA LYS A 81 7.21 -0.51 16.60
C LYS A 81 8.24 0.63 16.69
N GLY A 82 8.05 1.71 15.93
CA GLY A 82 8.88 2.91 16.00
C GLY A 82 8.62 3.79 17.23
N GLU A 83 7.45 3.64 17.87
CA GLU A 83 7.08 4.44 19.05
C GLU A 83 7.60 3.88 20.38
N ASP A 84 8.07 2.63 20.44
CA ASP A 84 8.57 1.99 21.67
C ASP A 84 10.10 2.00 21.82
N ARG A 85 10.81 2.98 21.22
CA ARG A 85 12.27 3.07 21.34
C ARG A 85 12.82 4.34 21.98
N THR A 86 11.94 5.13 22.58
CA THR A 86 12.34 6.30 23.37
C THR A 86 11.64 6.31 24.73
N ARG A 87 12.19 5.56 25.68
CA ARG A 87 12.14 5.88 27.11
C ARG A 87 13.47 5.54 27.76
#